data_AF-A0A921ISV5-F1
#
_entry.id   AF-A0A921ISV5-F1
#
_cell.length_a   1.000
_cell.length_b   1.000
_cell.length_c   1.000
_cell.angle_alpha   90.00
_cell.angle_beta   90.00
_cell.angle_gamma   90.00
#
_symmetry.space_group_name_H-M   'P 1'
#
loop_
_entity.id
_entity.type
_entity.pdbx_description
1 polymer ?
#
loop_
_entity_poly.entity_id
_entity_poly.type
_entity_poly.pdbx_seq_one_letter_code
_entity_poly.pdbx_strand_id
1 'polypeptide(L)' 'MSRMERIEVLRKIYNEGVFLMKGAVHVVAEEMGVSVPTLYKYLQEVKK' A
#
# COMPACT_ATOMS: atom_id res chain seq x y z
N MET A 1 -7.32 9.44 -8.73
CA MET A 1 -7.34 8.02 -8.32
C MET A 1 -8.26 7.86 -7.13
N SER A 2 -9.33 7.09 -7.29
CA SER A 2 -10.31 6.81 -6.26
C SER A 2 -9.73 5.94 -5.14
N ARG A 3 -10.41 5.89 -4.00
CA ARG A 3 -10.01 5.01 -2.89
C ARG A 3 -10.03 3.54 -3.28
N MET A 4 -10.99 3.11 -4.10
CA MET A 4 -11.07 1.72 -4.54
C MET A 4 -9.90 1.35 -5.44
N GLU A 5 -9.55 2.21 -6.39
CA GLU A 5 -8.35 2.02 -7.24
C GLU A 5 -7.08 1.91 -6.37
N ARG A 6 -6.97 2.69 -5.28
CA ARG A 6 -5.80 2.63 -4.37
C ARG A 6 -5.71 1.30 -3.66
N ILE A 7 -6.83 0.78 -3.17
CA ILE A 7 -6.90 -0.53 -2.52
C ILE A 7 -6.54 -1.65 -3.51
N GLU A 8 -7.02 -1.57 -4.75
CA GLU A 8 -6.76 -2.60 -5.76
C GLU A 8 -5.29 -2.65 -6.18
N VAL A 9 -4.67 -1.48 -6.40
CA VAL A 9 -3.22 -1.38 -6.64
C VAL A 9 -2.43 -1.95 -5.46
N LEU A 10 -2.79 -1.58 -4.23
CA LEU A 10 -2.12 -2.10 -3.03
C LEU A 10 -2.28 -3.61 -2.86
N ARG A 11 -3.41 -4.18 -3.27
CA ARG A 11 -3.62 -5.64 -3.25
C ARG A 11 -2.65 -6.36 -4.19
N LYS A 12 -2.39 -5.82 -5.38
CA LYS A 12 -1.37 -6.38 -6.30
C LYS A 12 0.03 -6.30 -5.70
N ILE A 13 0.45 -5.11 -5.25
CA ILE A 13 1.75 -4.88 -4.60
C ILE A 13 1.95 -5.81 -3.39
N TYR A 14 0.90 -5.98 -2.58
CA TYR A 14 0.92 -6.87 -1.42
C TYR A 14 1.11 -8.33 -1.81
N ASN A 15 0.36 -8.81 -2.82
CA ASN A 15 0.44 -10.18 -3.30
C ASN A 15 1.76 -10.51 -4.00
N GLU A 16 2.42 -9.51 -4.60
CA GLU A 16 3.76 -9.63 -5.18
C GLU A 16 4.88 -9.68 -4.11
N GLY A 17 4.55 -9.47 -2.84
CA GLY A 17 5.51 -9.57 -1.74
C GLY A 17 6.41 -8.34 -1.58
N VAL A 18 6.09 -7.21 -2.21
CA VAL A 18 6.89 -5.97 -2.16
C VAL A 18 7.16 -5.52 -0.72
N PHE A 19 6.17 -5.67 0.18
CA PHE A 19 6.32 -5.28 1.58
C PHE A 19 7.23 -6.20 2.42
N LEU A 20 7.76 -7.28 1.85
CA LEU A 20 8.81 -8.10 2.48
C LEU A 20 10.17 -7.38 2.43
N MET A 21 10.36 -6.46 1.48
CA MET A 21 11.56 -5.66 1.39
C MET A 21 11.55 -4.56 2.46
N LYS A 22 12.64 -4.49 3.23
CA LYS A 22 12.81 -3.45 4.26
C LYS A 22 12.74 -2.07 3.60
N GLY A 23 11.90 -1.19 4.14
CA GLY A 23 11.73 0.19 3.63
C GLY A 23 10.71 0.35 2.50
N ALA A 24 10.18 -0.74 1.93
CA ALA A 24 9.20 -0.68 0.84
C ALA A 24 7.95 0.15 1.20
N VAL A 25 7.52 0.14 2.47
CA VAL A 25 6.37 0.93 2.93
C VAL A 25 6.59 2.44 2.78
N HIS A 26 7.84 2.93 2.83
CA HIS A 26 8.13 4.36 2.68
C HIS A 26 8.06 4.75 1.20
N VAL A 27 8.68 3.93 0.33
CA VAL A 27 8.64 4.10 -1.13
C VAL A 27 7.20 4.07 -1.65
N VAL A 28 6.41 3.07 -1.26
CA VAL A 28 5.02 2.96 -1.70
C VAL A 28 4.17 4.13 -1.20
N ALA A 29 4.43 4.64 0.01
CA ALA A 29 3.70 5.80 0.54
C ALA A 29 3.98 7.06 -0.27
N GLU A 30 5.25 7.29 -0.62
CA GLU A 30 5.70 8.40 -1.47
C GLU A 30 5.07 8.31 -2.87
N GLU A 31 5.18 7.16 -3.55
CA GLU A 31 4.62 6.93 -4.88
C GLU A 31 3.08 7.06 -4.92
N MET A 32 2.40 6.66 -3.85
CA MET A 32 0.94 6.81 -3.74
C MET A 32 0.50 8.21 -3.26
N GLY A 33 1.44 9.09 -2.91
CA GLY A 33 1.16 10.41 -2.37
C GLY A 33 0.35 10.37 -1.07
N VAL A 34 0.67 9.44 -0.17
CA VAL A 34 0.00 9.28 1.13
C VAL A 34 1.00 9.22 2.27
N SER A 35 0.54 9.51 3.49
CA SER A 35 1.34 9.26 4.68
C SER A 35 1.53 7.75 4.91
N VAL A 36 2.67 7.36 5.49
CA VAL A 36 2.92 5.97 5.92
C VAL A 36 1.79 5.44 6.83
N PRO A 37 1.26 6.20 7.83
CA PRO A 37 0.07 5.79 8.58
C PRO A 37 -1.17 5.52 7.72
N THR A 38 -1.43 6.34 6.70
CA THR A 38 -2.55 6.13 5.76
C THR A 38 -2.36 4.85 4.97
N LEU A 39 -1.14 4.59 4.49
CA LEU A 39 -0.82 3.36 3.78
C LEU A 39 -1.06 2.12 4.67
N TYR A 40 -0.68 2.17 5.96
CA TYR A 40 -1.00 1.07 6.88
C TYR A 40 -2.50 0.82 7.03
N LYS A 41 -3.34 1.86 7.04
CA LYS A 41 -4.81 1.70 7.06
C LYS A 41 -5.30 0.95 5.82
N TYR A 42 -4.80 1.31 4.63
CA TYR A 42 -5.14 0.59 3.41
C TYR A 42 -4.64 -0.86 3.42
N LEU A 43 -3.44 -1.12 3.94
CA LEU A 43 -2.92 -2.49 4.08
C LEU A 43 -3.76 -3.34 5.04
N GLN A 44 -4.33 -2.76 6.11
CA GLN A 44 -5.26 -3.47 6.98
C GLN A 44 -6.53 -3.88 6.23
N GLU A 45 -7.01 -3.06 5.31
CA GLU A 45 -8.17 -3.39 4.46
C GLU A 45 -7.85 -4.43 3.38
N VAL A 46 -6.62 -4.44 2.86
CA VAL A 46 -6.15 -5.46 1.89
C VAL A 46 -6.00 -6.84 2.54
N LYS A 47 -5.58 -6.87 3.82
CA LYS A 47 -5.43 -8.11 4.61
C LYS A 47 -6.75 -8.73 5.08
N LYS A 48 -7.83 -7.95 5.08
CA LYS A 48 -9.19 -8.47 5.27
C LYS A 48 -9.68 -9.11 3.97
#